data_AF-A0A6I2KWN9-F1
#
_entry.id   AF-A0A6I2KWN9-F1
#
_cell.length_a   1.000
_cell.length_b   1.000
_cell.length_c   1.000
_cell.angle_alpha   90.00
_cell.angle_beta   90.00
_cell.angle_gamma   90.00
#
_symmetry.space_group_name_H-M   'P 1'
#
loop_
_entity.id
_entity.type
_entity.pdbx_description
1 polymer ?
#
loop_
_entity_poly.entity_id
_entity_poly.type
_entity_poly.pdbx_seq_one_letter_code
_entity_poly.pdbx_strand_id
1 'polypeptide(L)'
;MIQNELTIPPTVKIAGVNIRFDDVGRFSLNDLHKAAGGEVRHQPAQFLRLDSTGALAKEMLSESDMQNPISVVRGGAGQGTFVCKELVYAYAMWISPKFHLQVIRTFDAVTTSIVVPIEKPKKRTALPKPPVLEAAAMIPPVFRALRACGIDKNAAAIGANQIAAAQTGVNLLAMAGQTHLPTPTQQICYTPTELGKRFCQSAIAFNRRLTDAGLQESINGHWVPTEKGRRHAVVLDTGKAHGNGTPIQQVKWTDSVLAEIAL
;
A
#
# COMPACT_ATOMS: atom_id res chain seq x y z
N MET A 1 2.63 -13.85 42.97
CA MET A 1 1.28 -13.27 43.13
C MET A 1 1.23 -11.99 42.33
N ILE A 2 0.65 -12.03 41.12
CA ILE A 2 0.44 -10.81 40.33
C ILE A 2 -1.00 -10.41 40.61
N GLN A 3 -1.17 -9.27 41.29
CA GLN A 3 -2.46 -8.66 41.53
C GLN A 3 -3.06 -8.27 40.17
N ASN A 4 -4.15 -8.95 39.82
CA ASN A 4 -4.95 -8.70 38.64
C ASN A 4 -5.68 -7.37 38.86
N GLU A 5 -5.04 -6.26 38.49
CA GLU A 5 -5.67 -4.94 38.50
C GLU A 5 -6.93 -4.98 37.65
N LEU A 6 -8.05 -4.68 38.31
CA LEU A 6 -9.40 -4.62 37.78
C LEU A 6 -9.49 -3.48 36.77
N THR A 7 -8.99 -3.70 35.56
CA THR A 7 -9.21 -2.79 34.43
C THR A 7 -10.70 -2.78 34.14
N ILE A 8 -11.33 -1.61 34.36
CA ILE A 8 -12.70 -1.27 34.01
C ILE A 8 -13.12 -2.05 32.75
N PRO A 9 -14.14 -2.93 32.82
CA PRO A 9 -14.47 -3.74 31.67
C PRO A 9 -14.81 -2.85 30.48
N PRO A 10 -14.33 -3.17 29.27
CA PRO A 10 -14.73 -2.47 28.07
C PRO A 10 -16.26 -2.45 28.02
N THR A 11 -16.85 -1.28 27.82
CA THR A 11 -18.30 -1.13 27.73
C THR A 11 -18.82 -2.01 26.59
N VAL A 12 -19.45 -3.14 26.92
CA VAL A 12 -19.99 -4.07 25.93
C VAL A 12 -21.30 -3.53 25.40
N LYS A 13 -21.33 -3.15 24.12
CA LYS A 13 -22.53 -2.69 23.41
C LYS A 13 -22.99 -3.73 22.41
N ILE A 14 -24.26 -4.16 22.53
CA ILE A 14 -24.89 -5.10 21.58
C ILE A 14 -26.16 -4.43 21.06
N ALA A 15 -26.29 -4.32 19.74
CA ALA A 15 -27.42 -3.65 19.08
C ALA A 15 -27.72 -2.24 19.63
N GLY A 16 -26.69 -1.50 20.07
CA GLY A 16 -26.83 -0.17 20.68
C GLY A 16 -27.17 -0.15 22.17
N VAL A 17 -27.40 -1.31 22.80
CA VAL A 17 -27.70 -1.45 24.22
C VAL A 17 -26.40 -1.73 24.99
N ASN A 18 -26.16 -0.98 26.07
CA ASN A 18 -25.09 -1.27 27.02
C ASN A 18 -25.45 -2.52 27.84
N ILE A 19 -24.57 -3.51 27.83
CA ILE A 19 -24.72 -4.73 28.63
C ILE A 19 -23.99 -4.52 29.95
N ARG A 20 -24.75 -4.53 31.05
CA ARG A 20 -24.18 -4.44 32.40
C ARG A 20 -23.48 -5.74 32.77
N PHE A 21 -22.46 -5.62 33.61
CA PHE A 21 -21.77 -6.72 34.28
C PHE A 21 -21.80 -6.50 35.80
N ASP A 22 -21.66 -7.57 36.57
CA ASP A 22 -21.45 -7.49 38.02
C ASP A 22 -19.96 -7.55 38.39
N ASP A 23 -19.66 -7.42 39.69
CA ASP A 23 -18.29 -7.40 40.21
C ASP A 23 -17.51 -8.70 39.96
N VAL A 24 -18.21 -9.76 39.56
CA VAL A 24 -17.66 -11.09 39.24
C VAL A 24 -17.52 -11.29 37.71
N GLY A 25 -17.91 -10.30 36.91
CA GLY A 25 -17.82 -10.33 35.45
C GLY A 25 -18.96 -11.09 34.76
N ARG A 26 -20.10 -11.31 35.41
CA ARG A 26 -21.30 -11.92 34.81
C ARG A 26 -22.12 -10.85 34.09
N PHE A 27 -22.69 -11.17 32.93
CA PHE A 27 -23.41 -10.25 32.05
C PHE A 27 -24.92 -10.28 32.27
N SER A 28 -25.60 -9.14 32.15
CA SER A 28 -27.05 -9.04 32.35
C SER A 28 -27.86 -9.60 31.17
N LEU A 29 -28.57 -10.72 31.39
CA LEU A 29 -29.53 -11.26 30.43
C LEU A 29 -30.69 -10.32 30.15
N ASN A 30 -31.07 -9.47 31.11
CA ASN A 30 -32.13 -8.48 30.91
C ASN A 30 -31.72 -7.42 29.86
N ASP A 31 -30.45 -7.02 29.83
CA ASP A 31 -29.96 -6.07 28.84
C ASP A 31 -29.77 -6.74 27.48
N LEU A 32 -29.35 -8.02 27.44
CA LEU A 32 -29.36 -8.80 26.21
C LEU A 32 -30.76 -9.00 25.64
N HIS A 33 -31.76 -9.24 26.51
CA HIS A 33 -33.15 -9.39 26.10
C HIS A 33 -33.66 -8.12 25.41
N LYS A 34 -33.34 -6.95 25.99
CA LYS A 34 -33.62 -5.64 25.36
C LYS A 34 -32.89 -5.49 24.02
N ALA A 35 -31.60 -5.85 23.98
CA ALA A 35 -30.80 -5.79 22.75
C ALA A 35 -31.35 -6.68 21.63
N ALA A 36 -31.97 -7.81 21.99
CA ALA A 36 -32.62 -8.74 21.06
C ALA A 36 -34.00 -8.30 20.58
N GLY A 37 -34.54 -7.18 21.08
CA GLY A 37 -35.87 -6.67 20.72
C GLY A 37 -36.98 -6.96 21.75
N GLY A 38 -36.65 -7.57 22.90
CA GLY A 38 -37.56 -7.62 24.05
C GLY A 38 -38.77 -8.56 23.91
N GLU A 39 -38.76 -9.51 22.96
CA GLU A 39 -39.88 -10.42 22.75
C GLU A 39 -40.20 -11.25 24.02
N VAL A 40 -41.49 -11.35 24.37
CA VAL A 40 -41.95 -12.00 25.60
C VAL A 40 -41.50 -13.47 25.69
N ARG A 41 -41.52 -14.22 24.58
CA ARG A 41 -41.07 -15.62 24.54
C ARG A 41 -39.58 -15.83 24.82
N HIS A 42 -38.79 -14.76 24.76
CA HIS A 42 -37.34 -14.80 24.98
C HIS A 42 -36.95 -14.25 26.34
N GLN A 43 -37.89 -14.04 27.27
CA GLN A 43 -37.55 -13.52 28.59
C GLN A 43 -36.52 -14.40 29.32
N PRO A 44 -35.57 -13.82 30.08
CA PRO A 44 -34.57 -14.58 30.83
C PRO A 44 -35.15 -15.65 31.77
N ALA A 45 -36.31 -15.39 32.37
CA ALA A 45 -36.99 -16.36 33.22
C ALA A 45 -37.45 -17.63 32.47
N GLN A 46 -37.78 -17.51 31.17
CA GLN A 46 -38.17 -18.66 30.34
C GLN A 46 -36.94 -19.46 29.92
N PHE A 47 -35.84 -18.78 29.59
CA PHE A 47 -34.56 -19.42 29.30
C PHE A 47 -34.06 -20.27 30.48
N LEU A 48 -34.08 -19.70 31.69
CA LEU A 48 -33.64 -20.41 32.90
C LEU A 48 -34.50 -21.63 33.27
N ARG A 49 -35.68 -21.78 32.67
CA ARG A 49 -36.57 -22.94 32.87
C ARG A 49 -36.30 -24.09 31.91
N LEU A 50 -35.45 -23.88 30.90
CA LEU A 50 -35.11 -24.94 29.94
C LEU A 50 -34.19 -25.96 30.59
N ASP A 51 -34.52 -27.25 30.43
CA ASP A 51 -33.69 -28.36 30.92
C ASP A 51 -32.26 -28.28 30.39
N SER A 52 -32.08 -27.87 29.13
CA SER A 52 -30.78 -27.67 28.51
C SER A 52 -29.94 -26.59 29.21
N THR A 53 -30.58 -25.53 29.70
CA THR A 53 -29.89 -24.43 30.40
C THR A 53 -29.48 -24.86 31.80
N GLY A 54 -30.35 -25.60 32.50
CA GLY A 54 -30.02 -26.18 33.79
C GLY A 54 -28.89 -27.20 33.71
N ALA A 55 -28.92 -28.08 32.70
CA ALA A 55 -27.87 -29.06 32.45
C ALA A 55 -26.52 -28.38 32.15
N LEU A 56 -26.51 -27.35 31.30
CA LEU A 56 -25.30 -26.58 31.00
C LEU A 56 -24.74 -25.89 32.24
N ALA A 57 -25.59 -25.22 33.04
CA ALA A 57 -25.14 -24.56 34.26
C ALA A 57 -24.56 -25.56 35.29
N LYS A 58 -25.10 -26.79 35.33
CA LYS A 58 -24.58 -27.85 36.20
C LYS A 58 -23.21 -28.35 35.74
N GLU A 59 -23.00 -28.52 34.43
CA GLU A 59 -21.70 -28.92 33.87
C GLU A 59 -20.61 -27.90 34.18
N MET A 60 -20.93 -26.61 34.06
CA MET A 60 -19.99 -25.53 34.37
C MET A 60 -19.58 -25.52 35.85
N LEU A 61 -20.52 -25.86 36.75
CA LEU A 61 -20.24 -25.99 38.18
C LEU A 61 -19.35 -27.20 38.50
N SER A 62 -19.34 -28.24 37.68
CA SER A 62 -18.49 -29.43 37.90
C SER A 62 -17.09 -29.30 37.32
N GLU A 63 -16.90 -28.54 36.23
CA GLU A 63 -15.61 -28.42 35.55
C GLU A 63 -14.67 -27.37 36.17
N SER A 64 -15.15 -26.48 37.04
CA SER A 64 -14.39 -25.31 37.47
C SER A 64 -14.62 -24.91 38.93
N ASP A 65 -13.58 -24.37 39.59
CA ASP A 65 -13.68 -23.60 40.86
C ASP A 65 -14.42 -22.25 40.69
N MET A 66 -15.20 -22.11 39.62
CA MET A 66 -15.79 -20.86 39.18
C MET A 66 -16.92 -20.44 40.11
N GLN A 67 -16.97 -19.14 40.39
CA GLN A 67 -18.10 -18.54 41.10
C GLN A 67 -19.42 -18.79 40.35
N ASN A 68 -20.47 -19.07 41.11
CA ASN A 68 -21.83 -19.40 40.67
C ASN A 68 -22.21 -18.78 39.29
N PRO A 69 -22.48 -19.61 38.25
CA PRO A 69 -22.65 -19.16 36.87
C PRO A 69 -23.90 -18.32 36.64
N ILE A 70 -24.86 -18.34 37.57
CA ILE A 70 -26.11 -17.59 37.51
C ILE A 70 -26.32 -16.81 38.81
N SER A 71 -26.53 -15.50 38.71
CA SER A 71 -26.95 -14.64 39.82
C SER A 71 -28.25 -13.94 39.47
N VAL A 72 -29.25 -14.05 40.34
CA VAL A 72 -30.53 -13.38 40.17
C VAL A 72 -30.65 -12.31 41.26
N VAL A 73 -30.49 -11.05 40.87
CA VAL A 73 -30.66 -9.91 41.78
C VAL A 73 -32.13 -9.49 41.75
N ARG A 74 -32.79 -9.54 42.91
CA ARG A 74 -34.20 -9.15 43.07
C ARG A 74 -34.27 -7.78 43.77
N GLY A 75 -34.86 -6.79 43.10
CA GLY A 75 -35.05 -5.42 43.63
C GLY A 75 -33.87 -4.48 43.41
N GLY A 76 -34.12 -3.18 43.58
CA GLY A 76 -33.14 -2.10 43.40
C GLY A 76 -32.78 -1.78 41.94
N ALA A 77 -31.94 -0.76 41.74
CA ALA A 77 -31.48 -0.33 40.41
C ALA A 77 -30.63 -1.40 39.68
N GLY A 78 -30.03 -2.31 40.43
CA GLY A 78 -29.23 -3.43 39.92
C GLY A 78 -30.03 -4.68 39.54
N GLN A 79 -31.36 -4.65 39.59
CA GLN A 79 -32.19 -5.84 39.32
C GLN A 79 -31.89 -6.47 37.95
N GLY A 80 -31.85 -7.81 37.92
CA GLY A 80 -31.70 -8.59 36.70
C GLY A 80 -31.14 -9.98 36.94
N THR A 81 -31.16 -10.79 35.89
CA THR A 81 -30.44 -12.07 35.84
C THR A 81 -29.07 -11.83 35.21
N PHE A 82 -28.01 -12.17 35.93
CA PHE A 82 -26.62 -12.08 35.49
C PHE A 82 -26.05 -13.48 35.30
N VAL A 83 -25.37 -13.72 34.18
CA VAL A 83 -24.82 -15.03 33.85
C VAL A 83 -23.41 -14.94 33.27
N CYS A 84 -22.65 -16.02 33.38
CA CYS A 84 -21.35 -16.17 32.73
C CYS A 84 -21.43 -16.10 31.19
N LYS A 85 -20.27 -15.97 30.55
CA LYS A 85 -20.12 -15.78 29.09
C LYS A 85 -20.71 -16.93 28.27
N GLU A 86 -20.58 -18.15 28.77
CA GLU A 86 -21.06 -19.38 28.12
C GLU A 86 -22.59 -19.40 28.06
N LEU A 87 -23.24 -19.03 29.17
CA LEU A 87 -24.70 -18.90 29.23
C LEU A 87 -25.21 -17.72 28.39
N VAL A 88 -24.42 -16.66 28.21
CA VAL A 88 -24.73 -15.59 27.25
C VAL A 88 -24.81 -16.15 25.83
N TYR A 89 -23.85 -16.98 25.41
CA TYR A 89 -23.87 -17.57 24.07
C TYR A 89 -25.06 -18.51 23.88
N ALA A 90 -25.35 -19.36 24.87
CA ALA A 90 -26.51 -20.25 24.85
C ALA A 90 -27.83 -19.47 24.75
N TYR A 91 -27.97 -18.39 25.54
CA TYR A 91 -29.15 -17.52 25.48
C TYR A 91 -29.31 -16.86 24.11
N ALA A 92 -28.22 -16.33 23.55
CA ALA A 92 -28.26 -15.70 22.24
C ALA A 92 -28.59 -16.69 21.11
N MET A 93 -28.09 -17.92 21.20
CA MET A 93 -28.40 -19.02 20.29
C MET A 93 -29.89 -19.39 20.33
N TRP A 94 -30.44 -19.47 21.54
CA TRP A 94 -31.86 -19.76 21.75
C TRP A 94 -32.78 -18.68 21.17
N ILE A 95 -32.38 -17.40 21.20
CA ILE A 95 -33.13 -16.30 20.62
C ILE A 95 -33.16 -16.36 19.09
N SER A 96 -32.00 -16.34 18.44
CA SER A 96 -31.89 -16.50 16.98
C SER A 96 -30.44 -16.64 16.52
N PRO A 97 -30.17 -17.33 15.39
CA PRO A 97 -28.84 -17.39 14.81
C PRO A 97 -28.25 -16.02 14.47
N LYS A 98 -29.08 -15.07 14.02
CA LYS A 98 -28.65 -13.70 13.70
C LYS A 98 -28.15 -12.97 14.93
N PHE A 99 -28.89 -13.04 16.03
CA PHE A 99 -28.51 -12.42 17.29
C PHE A 99 -27.28 -13.10 17.90
N HIS A 100 -27.23 -14.44 17.85
CA HIS A 100 -26.06 -15.21 18.29
C HIS A 100 -24.76 -14.78 17.60
N LEU A 101 -24.77 -14.63 16.27
CA LEU A 101 -23.61 -14.13 15.53
C LEU A 101 -23.21 -12.71 15.93
N GLN A 102 -24.18 -11.87 16.26
CA GLN A 102 -23.89 -10.51 16.73
C GLN A 102 -23.22 -10.52 18.10
N VAL A 103 -23.70 -11.36 19.02
CA VAL A 103 -23.09 -11.54 20.35
C VAL A 103 -21.66 -12.08 20.22
N ILE A 104 -21.43 -13.12 19.41
CA ILE A 104 -20.08 -13.65 19.14
C ILE A 104 -19.16 -12.53 18.65
N ARG A 105 -19.56 -11.81 17.60
CA ARG A 105 -18.74 -10.74 17.02
C ARG A 105 -18.44 -9.63 18.01
N THR A 106 -19.39 -9.24 18.86
CA THR A 106 -19.16 -8.21 19.88
C THR A 106 -18.16 -8.70 20.93
N PHE A 107 -18.32 -9.93 21.44
CA PHE A 107 -17.41 -10.47 22.44
C PHE A 107 -16.00 -10.74 21.88
N ASP A 108 -15.91 -11.19 20.63
CA ASP A 108 -14.64 -11.33 19.92
C ASP A 108 -13.98 -9.97 19.70
N ALA A 109 -14.73 -8.95 19.27
CA ALA A 109 -14.20 -7.60 19.10
C ALA A 109 -13.70 -7.01 20.41
N VAL A 110 -14.40 -7.24 21.52
CA VAL A 110 -13.98 -6.83 22.86
C VAL A 110 -12.68 -7.56 23.27
N THR A 111 -12.61 -8.87 23.04
CA THR A 111 -11.41 -9.67 23.35
C THR A 111 -10.23 -9.26 22.44
N THR A 112 -10.49 -8.94 21.18
CA THR A 112 -9.52 -8.44 20.19
C THR A 112 -9.21 -6.94 20.36
N SER A 113 -9.95 -6.22 21.21
CA SER A 113 -9.57 -4.86 21.62
C SER A 113 -8.62 -4.90 22.82
N ILE A 114 -8.65 -5.99 23.60
CA ILE A 114 -7.72 -6.27 24.71
C ILE A 114 -6.46 -6.98 24.17
N VAL A 115 -6.61 -7.83 23.15
CA VAL A 115 -5.52 -8.45 22.40
C VAL A 115 -5.34 -7.67 21.13
N VAL A 116 -4.31 -6.82 21.07
CA VAL A 116 -3.82 -6.09 19.87
C VAL A 116 -4.32 -6.75 18.59
N PRO A 117 -5.12 -6.06 17.74
CA PRO A 117 -5.82 -6.74 16.66
C PRO A 117 -4.86 -7.50 15.76
N ILE A 118 -4.95 -8.83 15.77
CA ILE A 118 -4.54 -9.62 14.60
C ILE A 118 -5.66 -9.38 13.59
N GLU A 119 -5.56 -8.27 12.86
CA GLU A 119 -6.33 -8.06 11.66
C GLU A 119 -6.19 -9.33 10.78
N LYS A 120 -7.28 -9.79 10.14
CA LYS A 120 -7.17 -10.61 8.93
C LYS A 120 -6.02 -10.05 8.11
N PRO A 121 -5.12 -10.83 7.49
CA PRO A 121 -3.95 -10.25 6.84
C PRO A 121 -4.42 -9.34 5.70
N LYS A 122 -4.58 -8.04 5.99
CA LYS A 122 -4.07 -7.01 5.09
C LYS A 122 -2.65 -7.47 4.84
N LYS A 123 -2.32 -7.77 3.58
CA LYS A 123 -0.97 -8.17 3.11
C LYS A 123 0.03 -7.71 4.14
N ARG A 124 0.65 -8.66 4.88
CA ARG A 124 1.67 -8.37 5.89
C ARG A 124 2.37 -7.10 5.41
N THR A 125 2.20 -5.98 6.10
CA THR A 125 3.22 -4.95 6.02
C THR A 125 4.41 -5.70 6.56
N ALA A 126 5.23 -6.21 5.62
CA ALA A 126 6.53 -6.73 5.95
C ALA A 126 7.17 -5.71 6.90
N LEU A 127 8.08 -6.15 7.78
CA LEU A 127 9.07 -5.22 8.33
C LEU A 127 9.40 -4.21 7.21
N PRO A 128 9.34 -2.88 7.47
CA PRO A 128 9.62 -1.90 6.43
C PRO A 128 10.88 -2.38 5.75
N LYS A 129 10.75 -2.76 4.48
CA LYS A 129 11.81 -3.54 3.86
C LYS A 129 13.02 -2.62 3.97
N PRO A 130 14.19 -3.15 4.38
CA PRO A 130 15.37 -2.30 4.49
C PRO A 130 15.48 -1.50 3.19
N PRO A 131 15.69 -0.16 3.23
CA PRO A 131 15.53 0.71 2.06
C PRO A 131 16.25 0.22 0.80
N VAL A 132 17.35 -0.50 0.99
CA VAL A 132 18.11 -1.22 -0.05
C VAL A 132 17.26 -2.24 -0.82
N LEU A 133 16.44 -3.05 -0.14
CA LEU A 133 15.55 -4.04 -0.77
C LEU A 133 14.35 -3.37 -1.46
N GLU A 134 13.90 -2.21 -0.98
CA GLU A 134 12.86 -1.44 -1.66
C GLU A 134 13.39 -0.83 -2.95
N ALA A 135 14.58 -0.20 -2.89
CA ALA A 135 15.26 0.31 -4.08
C ALA A 135 15.49 -0.80 -5.11
N ALA A 136 15.93 -1.98 -4.66
CA ALA A 136 16.20 -3.12 -5.54
C ALA A 136 14.92 -3.64 -6.22
N ALA A 137 13.79 -3.63 -5.50
CA ALA A 137 12.50 -4.04 -6.04
C ALA A 137 11.93 -3.04 -7.07
N MET A 138 12.25 -1.75 -6.94
CA MET A 138 11.78 -0.69 -7.83
C MET A 138 12.50 -0.67 -9.19
N ILE A 139 13.79 -1.03 -9.25
CA ILE A 139 14.60 -0.88 -10.47
C ILE A 139 14.04 -1.70 -11.65
N PRO A 140 13.74 -3.00 -11.56
CA PRO A 140 13.29 -3.79 -12.71
C PRO A 140 12.02 -3.29 -13.41
N PRO A 141 10.91 -2.96 -12.71
CA PRO A 141 9.72 -2.43 -13.38
C PRO A 141 9.97 -1.04 -13.99
N VAL A 142 10.69 -0.14 -13.29
CA VAL A 142 11.02 1.19 -13.83
C VAL A 142 11.92 1.09 -15.05
N PHE A 143 12.95 0.25 -15.00
CA PHE A 143 13.82 -0.02 -16.13
C PHE A 143 13.05 -0.50 -17.37
N ARG A 144 12.13 -1.47 -17.20
CA ARG A 144 11.29 -1.96 -18.30
C ARG A 144 10.41 -0.85 -18.87
N ALA A 145 9.84 -0.01 -18.02
CA ALA A 145 9.04 1.14 -18.45
C ALA A 145 9.88 2.14 -19.28
N LEU A 146 11.08 2.49 -18.79
CA LEU A 146 11.99 3.39 -19.51
C LEU A 146 12.42 2.79 -20.86
N ARG A 147 12.68 1.49 -20.92
CA ARG A 147 12.96 0.77 -22.17
C ARG A 147 11.78 0.79 -23.14
N ALA A 148 10.55 0.64 -22.64
CA ALA A 148 9.33 0.75 -23.44
C ALA A 148 9.13 2.18 -23.99
N CYS A 149 9.64 3.20 -23.30
CA CYS A 149 9.69 4.58 -23.79
C CYS A 149 10.84 4.86 -24.78
N GLY A 150 11.61 3.83 -25.19
CA GLY A 150 12.70 3.98 -26.15
C GLY A 150 14.03 4.47 -25.57
N ILE A 151 14.17 4.57 -24.24
CA ILE A 151 15.41 5.02 -23.60
C ILE A 151 16.50 3.95 -23.76
N ASP A 152 17.74 4.36 -24.02
CA ASP A 152 18.89 3.47 -24.14
C ASP A 152 19.09 2.62 -22.86
N LYS A 153 19.76 1.46 -22.98
CA LYS A 153 19.95 0.52 -21.88
C LYS A 153 20.65 1.16 -20.67
N ASN A 154 21.68 1.95 -20.90
CA ASN A 154 22.46 2.56 -19.83
C ASN A 154 21.73 3.75 -19.22
N ALA A 155 21.12 4.63 -20.02
CA ALA A 155 20.27 5.70 -19.50
C ALA A 155 19.05 5.17 -18.75
N ALA A 156 18.46 4.05 -19.19
CA ALA A 156 17.36 3.41 -18.47
C ALA A 156 17.82 2.84 -17.12
N ALA A 157 19.02 2.25 -17.05
CA ALA A 157 19.58 1.74 -15.81
C ALA A 157 19.90 2.88 -14.82
N ILE A 158 20.52 3.97 -15.29
CA ILE A 158 20.82 5.16 -14.49
C ILE A 158 19.51 5.81 -14.00
N GLY A 159 18.55 6.03 -14.92
CA GLY A 159 17.27 6.64 -14.60
C GLY A 159 16.45 5.82 -13.60
N ALA A 160 16.39 4.49 -13.77
CA ALA A 160 15.71 3.62 -12.82
C ALA A 160 16.34 3.68 -11.42
N ASN A 161 17.67 3.73 -11.33
CA ASN A 161 18.39 3.86 -10.07
C ASN A 161 18.20 5.25 -9.43
N GLN A 162 18.17 6.33 -10.21
CA GLN A 162 17.87 7.68 -9.72
C GLN A 162 16.43 7.78 -9.17
N ILE A 163 15.46 7.20 -9.87
CA ILE A 163 14.05 7.16 -9.43
C ILE A 163 13.92 6.35 -8.13
N ALA A 164 14.57 5.19 -8.05
CA ALA A 164 14.60 4.40 -6.82
C ALA A 164 15.24 5.18 -5.64
N ALA A 165 16.35 5.88 -5.89
CA ALA A 165 17.01 6.71 -4.89
C ALA A 165 16.15 7.89 -4.42
N ALA A 166 15.41 8.54 -5.32
CA ALA A 166 14.50 9.63 -4.96
C ALA A 166 13.35 9.19 -4.05
N GLN A 167 12.93 7.93 -4.14
CA GLN A 167 11.81 7.39 -3.35
C GLN A 167 12.26 6.72 -2.04
N THR A 168 13.45 6.10 -2.04
CA THR A 168 13.92 5.26 -0.92
C THR A 168 15.13 5.84 -0.18
N GLY A 169 15.77 6.88 -0.72
CA GLY A 169 17.05 7.41 -0.24
C GLY A 169 18.27 6.54 -0.59
N VAL A 170 18.09 5.41 -1.28
CA VAL A 170 19.17 4.48 -1.59
C VAL A 170 19.54 4.46 -3.07
N ASN A 171 20.81 4.79 -3.36
CA ASN A 171 21.41 4.67 -4.68
C ASN A 171 22.26 3.38 -4.76
N LEU A 172 21.71 2.34 -5.39
CA LEU A 172 22.34 1.02 -5.46
C LEU A 172 23.60 1.00 -6.32
N LEU A 173 23.65 1.78 -7.39
CA LEU A 173 24.86 1.91 -8.23
C LEU A 173 26.03 2.51 -7.44
N ALA A 174 25.76 3.55 -6.64
CA ALA A 174 26.76 4.15 -5.75
C ALA A 174 27.19 3.18 -4.65
N MET A 175 26.25 2.45 -4.03
CA MET A 175 26.56 1.43 -3.02
C MET A 175 27.41 0.27 -3.57
N ALA A 176 27.19 -0.11 -4.84
CA ALA A 176 27.93 -1.16 -5.51
C ALA A 176 29.31 -0.70 -6.04
N GLY A 177 29.69 0.56 -5.85
CA GLY A 177 30.92 1.13 -6.42
C GLY A 177 30.90 1.26 -7.95
N GLN A 178 29.71 1.14 -8.57
CA GLN A 178 29.51 1.18 -10.02
C GLN A 178 28.91 2.52 -10.41
N THR A 179 29.69 3.59 -10.31
CA THR A 179 29.28 4.95 -10.67
C THR A 179 29.24 5.20 -12.18
N HIS A 180 29.81 4.29 -12.98
CA HIS A 180 29.89 4.40 -14.43
C HIS A 180 29.48 3.10 -15.10
N LEU A 181 28.41 3.13 -15.89
CA LEU A 181 28.08 2.05 -16.80
C LEU A 181 28.84 2.31 -18.12
N PRO A 182 29.71 1.40 -18.58
CA PRO A 182 30.41 1.59 -19.85
C PRO A 182 29.38 1.60 -20.99
N THR A 183 29.33 2.69 -21.75
CA THR A 183 28.51 2.82 -22.96
C THR A 183 28.94 1.77 -23.99
N PRO A 184 28.04 0.99 -24.59
CA PRO A 184 28.41 -0.01 -25.60
C PRO A 184 29.14 0.59 -26.80
N THR A 185 28.87 1.86 -27.10
CA THR A 185 29.50 2.62 -28.17
C THR A 185 29.87 3.99 -27.62
N GLN A 186 31.17 4.29 -27.46
CA GLN A 186 31.69 5.56 -26.95
C GLN A 186 31.55 6.73 -27.95
N GLN A 187 30.50 6.76 -28.77
CA GLN A 187 30.31 7.82 -29.77
C GLN A 187 29.60 9.02 -29.12
N ILE A 188 30.39 10.04 -28.81
CA ILE A 188 29.88 11.33 -28.34
C ILE A 188 29.20 12.03 -29.53
N CYS A 189 27.96 12.48 -29.32
CA CYS A 189 27.18 13.22 -30.30
C CYS A 189 27.06 14.68 -29.87
N TYR A 190 27.26 15.59 -30.82
CA TYR A 190 27.31 17.03 -30.61
C TYR A 190 26.20 17.73 -31.40
N THR A 191 25.75 18.86 -30.90
CA THR A 191 24.88 19.77 -31.65
C THR A 191 25.68 20.51 -32.73
N PRO A 192 25.04 20.99 -33.81
CA PRO A 192 25.71 21.82 -34.81
C PRO A 192 26.42 23.05 -34.23
N THR A 193 25.87 23.61 -33.14
CA THR A 193 26.47 24.73 -32.41
C THR A 193 27.75 24.33 -31.68
N GLU A 194 27.78 23.16 -31.04
CA GLU A 194 28.97 22.64 -30.36
C GLU A 194 30.08 22.30 -31.35
N LEU A 195 29.75 21.71 -32.51
CA LEU A 195 30.71 21.46 -33.58
C LEU A 195 31.21 22.77 -34.20
N GLY A 196 30.32 23.73 -34.48
CA GLY A 196 30.71 25.03 -35.00
C GLY A 196 31.70 25.77 -34.10
N LYS A 197 31.48 25.75 -32.77
CA LYS A 197 32.40 26.36 -31.79
C LYS A 197 33.81 25.77 -31.85
N ARG A 198 33.97 24.48 -32.15
CA ARG A 198 35.29 23.83 -32.28
C ARG A 198 36.14 24.40 -33.43
N PHE A 199 35.48 24.97 -34.43
CA PHE A 199 36.14 25.55 -35.62
C PHE A 199 35.96 27.07 -35.71
N CYS A 200 35.61 27.73 -34.59
CA CYS A 200 35.32 29.18 -34.53
C CYS A 200 34.20 29.64 -35.49
N GLN A 201 33.22 28.78 -35.74
CA GLN A 201 32.08 29.06 -36.64
C GLN A 201 30.79 29.26 -35.87
N SER A 202 29.94 30.14 -36.40
CA SER A 202 28.57 30.28 -35.89
C SER A 202 27.75 29.03 -36.22
N ALA A 203 26.73 28.74 -35.40
CA ALA A 203 25.81 27.63 -35.65
C ALA A 203 25.15 27.71 -37.05
N ILE A 204 24.88 28.93 -37.52
CA ILE A 204 24.32 29.19 -38.85
C ILE A 204 25.32 28.80 -39.95
N ALA A 205 26.60 29.18 -39.81
CA ALA A 205 27.64 28.85 -40.77
C ALA A 205 27.91 27.34 -40.83
N PHE A 206 27.94 26.67 -39.67
CA PHE A 206 28.15 25.22 -39.60
C PHE A 206 26.96 24.44 -40.19
N ASN A 207 25.72 24.87 -39.91
CA ASN A 207 24.54 24.25 -40.52
C ASN A 207 24.50 24.40 -42.04
N ARG A 208 24.94 25.55 -42.57
CA ARG A 208 25.06 25.74 -44.02
C ARG A 208 26.05 24.74 -44.64
N ARG A 209 27.20 24.52 -44.00
CA ARG A 209 28.20 23.53 -44.46
C ARG A 209 27.68 22.09 -44.45
N LEU A 210 26.91 21.71 -43.43
CA LEU A 210 26.23 20.42 -43.40
C LEU A 210 25.24 20.26 -44.57
N THR A 211 24.56 21.34 -44.96
CA THR A 211 23.67 21.34 -46.12
C THR A 211 24.44 21.29 -47.44
N ASP A 212 25.52 22.07 -47.57
CA ASP A 212 26.39 22.08 -48.76
C ASP A 212 27.05 20.70 -48.99
N ALA A 213 27.38 19.98 -47.91
CA ALA A 213 27.90 18.61 -47.96
C ALA A 213 26.81 17.54 -48.24
N GLY A 214 25.54 17.96 -48.37
CA GLY A 214 24.39 17.09 -48.61
C GLY A 214 24.03 16.21 -47.43
N LEU A 215 24.42 16.59 -46.20
CA LEU A 215 24.21 15.81 -44.98
C LEU A 215 22.88 16.17 -44.29
N GLN A 216 22.38 17.39 -44.46
CA GLN A 216 21.10 17.82 -43.89
C GLN A 216 20.32 18.78 -44.79
N GLU A 217 19.01 18.81 -44.61
CA GLU A 217 18.08 19.71 -45.29
C GLU A 217 17.14 20.40 -44.29
N SER A 218 16.63 21.58 -44.65
CA SER A 218 15.67 22.32 -43.82
C SER A 218 14.28 22.15 -44.40
N ILE A 219 13.44 21.37 -43.72
CA ILE A 219 12.04 21.12 -44.10
C ILE A 219 11.15 21.87 -43.11
N ASN A 220 10.33 22.81 -43.59
CA ASN A 220 9.39 23.57 -42.75
C ASN A 220 10.02 24.24 -41.51
N GLY A 221 11.29 24.68 -41.62
CA GLY A 221 12.03 25.29 -40.50
C GLY A 221 12.69 24.28 -39.54
N HIS A 222 12.64 22.98 -39.83
CA HIS A 222 13.30 21.92 -39.08
C HIS A 222 14.48 21.33 -39.86
N TRP A 223 15.62 21.18 -39.18
CA TRP A 223 16.78 20.50 -39.74
C TRP A 223 16.57 18.98 -39.68
N VAL A 224 16.64 18.33 -40.83
CA VAL A 224 16.46 16.89 -40.99
C VAL A 224 17.70 16.30 -41.69
N PRO A 225 18.33 15.24 -41.16
CA PRO A 225 19.44 14.58 -41.84
C PRO A 225 18.95 13.88 -43.11
N THR A 226 19.71 14.04 -44.20
CA THR A 226 19.52 13.28 -45.43
C THR A 226 19.93 11.82 -45.23
N GLU A 227 19.70 10.95 -46.21
CA GLU A 227 20.14 9.54 -46.15
C GLU A 227 21.66 9.41 -45.94
N LYS A 228 22.46 10.34 -46.48
CA LYS A 228 23.91 10.43 -46.23
C LYS A 228 24.19 10.86 -44.79
N GLY A 229 23.48 11.86 -44.28
CA GLY A 229 23.66 12.38 -42.93
C GLY A 229 23.22 11.44 -41.81
N ARG A 230 22.19 10.60 -42.03
CA ARG A 230 21.69 9.63 -41.05
C ARG A 230 22.74 8.65 -40.56
N ARG A 231 23.78 8.38 -41.37
CA ARG A 231 24.92 7.52 -40.97
C ARG A 231 25.78 8.15 -39.88
N HIS A 232 25.72 9.48 -39.74
CA HIS A 232 26.53 10.26 -38.83
C HIS A 232 25.69 11.01 -37.78
N ALA A 233 24.36 10.96 -37.90
CA ALA A 233 23.41 11.72 -37.08
C ALA A 233 22.50 10.82 -36.23
N VAL A 234 22.18 11.31 -35.04
CA VAL A 234 21.14 10.76 -34.15
C VAL A 234 20.06 11.81 -33.99
N VAL A 235 18.83 11.48 -34.38
CA VAL A 235 17.66 12.35 -34.17
C VAL A 235 17.04 12.01 -32.83
N LEU A 236 16.84 13.01 -31.98
CA LEU A 236 16.31 12.87 -30.63
C LEU A 236 15.03 13.70 -30.51
N ASP A 237 13.97 13.11 -29.99
CA ASP A 237 12.78 13.89 -29.59
C ASP A 237 13.05 14.56 -28.24
N THR A 238 13.02 15.90 -28.21
CA THR A 238 13.33 16.72 -27.04
C THR A 238 12.15 17.61 -26.67
N GLY A 239 11.60 17.44 -25.47
CA GLY A 239 10.68 18.40 -24.83
C GLY A 239 9.51 18.94 -25.67
N LYS A 240 8.89 20.03 -25.18
CA LYS A 240 7.78 20.72 -25.85
C LYS A 240 8.21 22.12 -26.27
N ALA A 241 7.85 22.55 -27.47
CA ALA A 241 8.21 23.85 -28.04
C ALA A 241 7.44 25.06 -27.47
N HIS A 242 6.71 24.90 -26.37
CA HIS A 242 5.58 25.72 -25.85
C HIS A 242 4.21 25.12 -26.19
N GLY A 243 3.42 24.81 -25.16
CA GLY A 243 1.94 24.71 -25.12
C GLY A 243 1.19 23.77 -26.07
N ASN A 244 1.74 23.44 -27.23
CA ASN A 244 0.99 22.94 -28.38
C ASN A 244 1.68 21.70 -28.93
N GLY A 245 1.48 20.57 -28.22
CA GLY A 245 1.50 19.18 -28.71
C GLY A 245 2.71 18.59 -29.44
N THR A 246 3.45 19.34 -30.25
CA THR A 246 4.47 18.83 -31.17
C THR A 246 5.82 18.64 -30.46
N PRO A 247 6.38 17.43 -30.44
CA PRO A 247 7.73 17.18 -29.95
C PRO A 247 8.77 17.98 -30.75
N ILE A 248 9.77 18.61 -30.10
CA ILE A 248 10.88 19.23 -30.84
C ILE A 248 11.90 18.16 -31.18
N GLN A 249 12.16 17.94 -32.46
CA GLN A 249 13.24 17.06 -32.88
C GLN A 249 14.57 17.80 -32.85
N GLN A 250 15.54 17.26 -32.11
CA GLN A 250 16.91 17.74 -32.06
C GLN A 250 17.83 16.75 -32.77
N VAL A 251 18.52 17.22 -33.81
CA VAL A 251 19.56 16.46 -34.51
C VAL A 251 20.90 16.65 -33.81
N LYS A 252 21.58 15.55 -33.50
CA LYS A 252 22.98 15.55 -33.04
C LYS A 252 23.85 14.74 -33.99
N TRP A 253 25.12 15.12 -34.08
CA TRP A 253 26.10 14.58 -35.02
C TRP A 253 27.28 13.97 -34.29
N THR A 254 27.78 12.84 -34.77
CA THR A 254 29.04 12.24 -34.31
C THR A 254 30.24 12.91 -34.97
N ASP A 255 31.44 12.81 -34.39
CA ASP A 255 32.67 13.38 -34.98
C ASP A 255 32.96 12.85 -36.40
N SER A 256 32.43 11.67 -36.76
CA SER A 256 32.56 11.10 -38.12
C SER A 256 31.96 11.99 -39.21
N VAL A 257 31.04 12.91 -38.87
CA VAL A 257 30.50 13.90 -39.81
C VAL A 257 31.58 14.85 -40.33
N LEU A 258 32.61 15.11 -39.53
CA LEU A 258 33.66 16.08 -39.88
C LEU A 258 34.53 15.59 -41.04
N ALA A 259 34.58 14.28 -41.29
CA ALA A 259 35.28 13.70 -42.43
C ALA A 259 34.54 13.96 -43.77
N GLU A 260 33.23 14.24 -43.71
CA GLU A 260 32.37 14.45 -44.89
C GLU A 260 32.17 15.93 -45.21
N ILE A 261 32.63 16.83 -44.35
CA ILE A 261 32.53 18.28 -44.51
C ILE A 261 33.93 18.81 -44.80
N ALA A 262 34.10 19.59 -45.87
CA ALA A 262 35.31 20.36 -46.07
C ALA A 262 35.39 21.47 -45.00
N LEU A 263 36.29 21.32 -44.02
CA LEU A 263 36.50 22.27 -42.94
C LEU A 263 37.26 23.53 -43.40
#